data_AF-A0A0Q7BB81-F1
#
_entry.id   AF-A0A0Q7BB81-F1
#
_cell.length_a   1.000
_cell.length_b   1.000
_cell.length_c   1.000
_cell.angle_alpha   90.00
_cell.angle_beta   90.00
_cell.angle_gamma   90.00
#
_symmetry.space_group_name_H-M   'P 1'
#
loop_
_entity.id
_entity.type
_entity.pdbx_description
1 polymer ?
#
loop_
_entity_poly.entity_id
_entity_poly.type
_entity_poly.pdbx_seq_one_letter_code
_entity_poly.pdbx_strand_id
1 'polypeptide(L)'
;MRALLLLLLAGTVQAETLFEYGRQCAAQISEIPAFNCMAGEEIPITIDGKPVPPQPAPARCDKPSLLPQHDKGSQGQCVPGSRALVLRDDTTAQISAICRKQVARVAGSHLFDEINVISHSLKDGKTCWFTAKAKAPLTEGAGIDGRRVPSPSTLKRPAVPADKVWLTPYQVAFEQPACISCHDSGPFMYSPYIAQTTMLPGDPFGFYQPKAIGADFKRAWAKLNAFGITTRGNTCTACHRMGNMNSCKVAMDQSTGRGHQEGGDEWSKKFPQSHWMSPGNLHSQAQWNEQFADSLKKLAACCENPQGAGCKVVEYGPKAPKR
;
A
#
# COMPACT_ATOMS: atom_id res chain seq x y z
N MET A 1 -14.19 52.69 -32.26
CA MET A 1 -14.56 51.71 -31.21
C MET A 1 -14.30 50.30 -31.74
N ARG A 2 -13.23 49.64 -31.29
CA ARG A 2 -12.97 48.20 -31.57
C ARG A 2 -12.93 47.50 -30.23
N ALA A 3 -13.96 46.70 -29.93
CA ALA A 3 -13.98 45.82 -28.78
C ALA A 3 -13.19 44.55 -29.14
N LEU A 4 -12.09 44.31 -28.43
CA LEU A 4 -11.34 43.05 -28.50
C LEU A 4 -12.01 42.07 -27.53
N LEU A 5 -12.68 41.05 -28.07
CA LEU A 5 -13.17 39.91 -27.30
C LEU A 5 -11.99 38.97 -27.02
N LEU A 6 -11.47 38.96 -25.79
CA LEU A 6 -10.56 37.94 -25.31
C LEU A 6 -11.38 36.70 -24.90
N LEU A 7 -11.42 35.68 -25.76
CA LEU A 7 -11.88 34.35 -25.38
C LEU A 7 -10.83 33.69 -24.48
N LEU A 8 -11.14 33.61 -23.19
CA LEU A 8 -10.46 32.72 -22.25
C LEU A 8 -10.80 31.26 -22.62
N LEU A 9 -9.89 30.60 -23.33
CA LEU A 9 -9.89 29.14 -23.46
C LEU A 9 -9.54 28.55 -22.08
N ALA A 10 -10.57 28.34 -21.27
CA ALA A 10 -10.47 27.47 -20.10
C ALA A 10 -10.26 26.03 -20.62
N GLY A 11 -8.99 25.62 -20.76
CA GLY A 11 -8.64 24.25 -21.10
C GLY A 11 -9.19 23.33 -20.01
N THR A 12 -10.21 22.53 -20.36
CA THR A 12 -10.67 21.45 -19.50
C THR A 12 -9.52 20.47 -19.33
N VAL A 13 -8.95 20.40 -18.13
CA VAL A 13 -7.96 19.36 -17.79
C VAL A 13 -8.70 18.03 -17.81
N GLN A 14 -8.55 17.29 -18.91
CA GLN A 14 -9.17 15.98 -19.07
C GLN A 14 -8.49 14.99 -18.11
N ALA A 15 -9.27 14.14 -17.45
CA ALA A 15 -8.74 13.10 -16.57
C ALA A 15 -7.92 12.09 -17.38
N GLU A 16 -6.81 11.63 -16.82
CA GLU A 16 -5.91 10.68 -17.47
C GLU A 16 -6.59 9.32 -17.60
N THR A 17 -6.54 8.72 -18.80
CA THR A 17 -7.11 7.38 -18.98
C THR A 17 -6.22 6.32 -18.32
N LEU A 18 -6.82 5.19 -17.94
CA LEU A 18 -6.07 4.03 -17.43
C LEU A 18 -4.95 3.61 -18.39
N PHE A 19 -5.23 3.60 -19.70
CA PHE A 19 -4.24 3.20 -20.70
C PHE A 19 -3.05 4.18 -20.78
N GLU A 20 -3.29 5.49 -20.69
CA GLU A 20 -2.22 6.49 -20.72
C GLU A 20 -1.33 6.41 -19.49
N TYR A 21 -1.93 6.27 -18.31
CA TYR A 21 -1.22 6.08 -17.05
C TYR A 21 -0.43 4.76 -17.08
N GLY A 22 -1.08 3.65 -17.45
CA GLY A 22 -0.45 2.34 -17.59
C GLY A 22 0.73 2.35 -18.55
N ARG A 23 0.62 3.01 -19.70
CA ARG A 23 1.73 3.16 -20.65
C ARG A 23 2.91 3.94 -20.07
N GLN A 24 2.65 5.00 -19.29
CA GLN A 24 3.72 5.75 -18.62
C GLN A 24 4.45 4.90 -17.58
N CYS A 25 3.71 4.14 -16.77
CA CYS A 25 4.30 3.21 -15.80
C CYS A 25 5.14 2.13 -16.50
N ALA A 26 4.63 1.57 -17.60
CA ALA A 26 5.36 0.59 -18.40
C ALA A 26 6.67 1.16 -18.98
N ALA A 27 6.63 2.39 -19.51
CA ALA A 27 7.79 3.03 -20.13
C ALA A 27 8.85 3.47 -19.13
N GLN A 28 8.45 3.84 -17.91
CA GLN A 28 9.37 4.42 -16.91
C GLN A 28 9.80 3.43 -15.82
N ILE A 29 9.09 2.31 -15.68
CA ILE A 29 9.40 1.26 -14.69
C ILE A 29 9.53 -0.09 -15.40
N SER A 30 8.39 -0.67 -15.79
CA SER A 30 8.28 -1.98 -16.44
C SER A 30 6.83 -2.25 -16.80
N GLU A 31 6.58 -3.00 -17.87
CA GLU A 31 5.28 -3.64 -18.06
C GLU A 31 4.97 -4.59 -16.89
N ILE A 32 3.71 -4.59 -16.47
CA ILE A 32 3.16 -5.56 -15.53
C ILE A 32 2.59 -6.69 -16.38
N PRO A 33 2.93 -7.97 -16.16
CA PRO A 33 2.34 -9.06 -16.92
C PRO A 33 0.85 -9.22 -16.57
N ALA A 34 0.05 -9.79 -17.48
CA ALA A 34 -1.21 -10.40 -17.06
C ALA A 34 -0.91 -11.56 -16.11
N PHE A 35 -1.74 -11.79 -15.10
CA PHE A 35 -1.43 -12.75 -14.04
C PHE A 35 -2.66 -13.49 -13.54
N ASN A 36 -2.40 -14.57 -12.79
CA ASN A 36 -3.40 -15.39 -12.15
C ASN A 36 -3.23 -15.28 -10.64
N CYS A 37 -4.19 -14.68 -9.94
CA CYS A 37 -4.21 -14.60 -8.47
C CYS A 37 -4.06 -15.95 -7.79
N MET A 38 -4.55 -17.03 -8.42
CA MET A 38 -4.46 -18.40 -7.87
C MET A 38 -3.04 -18.97 -7.93
N ALA A 39 -2.13 -18.37 -8.71
CA ALA A 39 -0.71 -18.72 -8.70
C ALA A 39 0.04 -18.09 -7.52
N GLY A 40 -0.60 -17.17 -6.78
CA GLY A 40 -0.05 -16.56 -5.58
C GLY A 40 -0.09 -17.47 -4.36
N GLU A 41 0.77 -17.14 -3.40
CA GLU A 41 0.78 -17.77 -2.09
C GLU A 41 -0.41 -17.26 -1.28
N GLU A 42 -1.14 -18.17 -0.64
CA GLU A 42 -2.24 -17.80 0.24
C GLU A 42 -1.71 -17.20 1.54
N ILE A 43 -2.25 -16.04 1.94
CA ILE A 43 -1.90 -15.40 3.20
C ILE A 43 -2.70 -16.10 4.30
N PRO A 44 -2.05 -16.82 5.23
CA PRO A 44 -2.76 -17.58 6.25
C PRO A 44 -3.54 -16.66 7.20
N ILE A 45 -4.73 -17.12 7.60
CA ILE A 45 -5.44 -16.61 8.78
C ILE A 45 -5.34 -17.69 9.85
N THR A 46 -4.81 -17.31 11.01
CA THR A 46 -4.61 -18.22 12.14
C THR A 46 -5.25 -17.68 13.41
N ILE A 47 -5.66 -18.60 14.29
CA ILE A 47 -6.00 -18.33 15.69
C ILE A 47 -5.18 -19.29 16.53
N ASP A 48 -4.43 -18.77 17.50
CA ASP A 48 -3.52 -19.56 18.34
C ASP A 48 -2.52 -20.38 17.50
N GLY A 49 -2.06 -19.80 16.39
CA GLY A 49 -1.12 -20.41 15.45
C GLY A 49 -1.72 -21.50 14.55
N LYS A 50 -3.03 -21.77 14.63
CA LYS A 50 -3.70 -22.80 13.81
C LYS A 50 -4.48 -22.16 12.65
N PRO A 51 -4.34 -22.66 11.41
CA PRO A 51 -5.16 -22.20 10.29
C PRO A 51 -6.66 -22.35 10.57
N VAL A 52 -7.44 -21.33 10.18
CA VAL A 52 -8.90 -21.35 10.29
C VAL A 52 -9.52 -21.91 8.99
N PRO A 53 -10.74 -22.47 9.04
CA PRO A 53 -11.45 -22.88 7.83
C PRO A 53 -11.75 -21.66 6.92
N PRO A 54 -11.91 -21.85 5.60
CA PRO A 54 -12.20 -20.74 4.67
C PRO A 54 -13.49 -19.98 4.95
N GLN A 55 -14.46 -20.65 5.58
CA GLN A 55 -15.74 -20.10 6.02
C GLN A 55 -16.18 -20.75 7.35
N PRO A 56 -16.82 -19.99 8.25
CA PRO A 56 -17.00 -18.53 8.23
C PRO A 56 -15.67 -17.80 8.52
N ALA A 57 -15.57 -16.51 8.14
CA ALA A 57 -14.44 -15.69 8.59
C ALA A 57 -14.53 -15.45 10.10
N PRO A 58 -13.45 -15.65 10.86
CA PRO A 58 -13.42 -15.28 12.27
C PRO A 58 -13.45 -13.76 12.44
N ALA A 59 -14.03 -13.30 13.56
CA ALA A 59 -14.05 -11.88 13.89
C ALA A 59 -12.66 -11.32 14.24
N ARG A 60 -11.77 -12.17 14.75
CA ARG A 60 -10.39 -11.82 15.13
C ARG A 60 -9.41 -12.95 14.78
N CYS A 61 -8.14 -12.61 14.64
CA CYS A 61 -7.07 -13.54 14.29
C CYS A 61 -5.71 -13.04 14.78
N ASP A 62 -4.71 -13.92 14.73
CA ASP A 62 -3.36 -13.66 15.23
C ASP A 62 -2.70 -12.48 14.49
N LYS A 63 -2.92 -12.38 13.18
CA LYS A 63 -2.25 -11.43 12.27
C LYS A 63 -3.28 -10.84 11.30
N PRO A 64 -4.11 -9.89 11.74
CA PRO A 64 -5.13 -9.27 10.89
C PRO A 64 -4.50 -8.49 9.74
N SER A 65 -5.25 -8.26 8.65
CA SER A 65 -4.70 -7.57 7.48
C SER A 65 -4.21 -6.13 7.73
N LEU A 66 -4.64 -5.50 8.83
CA LEU A 66 -4.38 -4.10 9.19
C LEU A 66 -4.86 -3.09 8.14
N LEU A 67 -5.73 -3.54 7.23
CA LEU A 67 -6.30 -2.71 6.19
C LEU A 67 -7.73 -2.36 6.57
N PRO A 68 -8.07 -1.05 6.63
CA PRO A 68 -9.43 -0.59 6.86
C PRO A 68 -10.44 -1.24 5.91
N GLN A 69 -11.61 -1.58 6.45
CA GLN A 69 -12.69 -2.21 5.69
C GLN A 69 -13.79 -1.17 5.46
N HIS A 70 -13.85 -0.61 4.25
CA HIS A 70 -14.80 0.45 3.90
C HIS A 70 -15.98 -0.06 3.06
N ASP A 71 -15.85 -1.23 2.45
CA ASP A 71 -16.84 -1.75 1.53
C ASP A 71 -17.99 -2.43 2.28
N LYS A 72 -19.22 -2.04 1.95
CA LYS A 72 -20.43 -2.65 2.51
C LYS A 72 -20.42 -4.16 2.22
N GLY A 73 -20.60 -4.97 3.26
CA GLY A 73 -20.60 -6.43 3.15
C GLY A 73 -19.25 -7.07 3.48
N SER A 74 -18.17 -6.30 3.70
CA SER A 74 -16.93 -6.83 4.26
C SER A 74 -17.17 -7.50 5.63
N GLN A 75 -16.46 -8.61 5.86
CA GLN A 75 -16.55 -9.45 7.06
C GLN A 75 -15.37 -9.23 8.03
N GLY A 76 -14.62 -8.14 7.87
CA GLY A 76 -13.54 -7.75 8.78
C GLY A 76 -12.13 -8.04 8.24
N GLN A 77 -11.13 -7.97 9.12
CA GLN A 77 -9.72 -8.04 8.73
C GLN A 77 -9.12 -9.45 8.69
N CYS A 78 -9.91 -10.46 9.06
CA CYS A 78 -9.48 -11.84 9.25
C CYS A 78 -10.19 -12.80 8.27
N VAL A 79 -10.30 -12.39 7.02
CA VAL A 79 -10.97 -13.17 5.96
C VAL A 79 -9.95 -14.08 5.25
N PRO A 80 -10.13 -15.42 5.30
CA PRO A 80 -9.21 -16.37 4.65
C PRO A 80 -9.25 -16.31 3.11
N GLY A 81 -8.17 -16.80 2.49
CA GLY A 81 -8.11 -17.02 1.03
C GLY A 81 -7.58 -15.85 0.19
N SER A 82 -7.12 -14.76 0.82
CA SER A 82 -6.35 -13.71 0.13
C SER A 82 -4.99 -14.26 -0.32
N ARG A 83 -4.47 -13.75 -1.44
CA ARG A 83 -3.21 -14.23 -2.02
C ARG A 83 -2.25 -13.10 -2.35
N ALA A 84 -0.97 -13.35 -2.15
CA ALA A 84 0.11 -12.46 -2.48
C ALA A 84 0.94 -13.00 -3.65
N LEU A 85 1.45 -12.10 -4.48
CA LEU A 85 2.27 -12.41 -5.64
C LEU A 85 3.44 -11.44 -5.74
N VAL A 86 4.60 -11.97 -6.05
CA VAL A 86 5.70 -11.22 -6.67
C VAL A 86 5.62 -11.45 -8.18
N LEU A 87 5.27 -10.40 -8.92
CA LEU A 87 5.20 -10.44 -10.39
C LEU A 87 6.56 -10.13 -11.02
N ARG A 88 7.41 -9.39 -10.29
CA ARG A 88 8.79 -9.10 -10.65
C ARG A 88 9.56 -8.67 -9.40
N ASP A 89 10.77 -9.17 -9.20
CA ASP A 89 11.71 -8.69 -8.19
C ASP A 89 13.12 -8.93 -8.72
N ASP A 90 13.66 -7.93 -9.40
CA ASP A 90 15.01 -7.96 -9.97
C ASP A 90 15.73 -6.63 -9.75
N THR A 91 16.92 -6.48 -10.32
CA THR A 91 17.78 -5.30 -10.13
C THR A 91 17.22 -3.99 -10.70
N THR A 92 16.11 -4.03 -11.44
CA THR A 92 15.53 -2.86 -12.11
C THR A 92 14.18 -2.46 -11.57
N ALA A 93 13.35 -3.44 -11.18
CA ALA A 93 11.99 -3.18 -10.73
C ALA A 93 11.48 -4.24 -9.75
N GLN A 94 10.59 -3.80 -8.87
CA GLN A 94 9.82 -4.62 -7.97
C GLN A 94 8.33 -4.41 -8.25
N ILE A 95 7.62 -5.50 -8.49
CA ILE A 95 6.19 -5.49 -8.80
C ILE A 95 5.53 -6.60 -8.00
N SER A 96 4.58 -6.20 -7.15
CA SER A 96 3.79 -7.15 -6.37
C SER A 96 2.31 -6.90 -6.51
N ALA A 97 1.55 -7.99 -6.36
CA ALA A 97 0.10 -7.97 -6.32
C ALA A 97 -0.42 -8.60 -5.04
N ILE A 98 -1.53 -8.07 -4.53
CA ILE A 98 -2.33 -8.74 -3.50
C ILE A 98 -3.76 -8.86 -4.02
N CYS A 99 -4.23 -10.09 -4.16
CA CYS A 99 -5.62 -10.42 -4.47
C CYS A 99 -6.34 -10.70 -3.15
N ARG A 100 -7.16 -9.75 -2.70
CA ARG A 100 -7.77 -9.76 -1.37
C ARG A 100 -9.19 -10.30 -1.41
N LYS A 101 -9.53 -11.05 -0.37
CA LYS A 101 -10.90 -11.37 0.01
C LYS A 101 -11.27 -10.53 1.24
N GLN A 102 -12.42 -9.89 1.17
CA GLN A 102 -13.11 -9.19 2.25
C GLN A 102 -14.40 -9.94 2.66
N VAL A 103 -14.80 -10.94 1.87
CA VAL A 103 -15.88 -11.89 2.21
C VAL A 103 -15.34 -13.32 2.15
N ALA A 104 -15.64 -14.10 3.17
CA ALA A 104 -15.30 -15.51 3.28
C ALA A 104 -15.95 -16.31 2.14
N ARG A 105 -15.19 -17.18 1.51
CA ARG A 105 -15.63 -18.01 0.37
C ARG A 105 -15.17 -19.44 0.57
N VAL A 106 -15.87 -20.38 -0.06
CA VAL A 106 -15.44 -21.79 -0.10
C VAL A 106 -13.99 -21.94 -0.56
N ALA A 107 -13.34 -22.99 -0.09
CA ALA A 107 -11.95 -23.32 -0.45
C ALA A 107 -11.74 -23.30 -1.96
N GLY A 108 -10.65 -22.70 -2.43
CA GLY A 108 -10.32 -22.65 -3.85
C GLY A 108 -11.16 -21.67 -4.69
N SER A 109 -12.08 -20.91 -4.08
CA SER A 109 -12.79 -19.86 -4.80
C SER A 109 -11.82 -18.87 -5.45
N HIS A 110 -12.00 -18.65 -6.75
CA HIS A 110 -11.19 -17.76 -7.57
C HIS A 110 -11.74 -16.32 -7.63
N LEU A 111 -12.77 -16.02 -6.84
CA LEU A 111 -13.35 -14.68 -6.74
C LEU A 111 -12.64 -13.87 -5.67
N PHE A 112 -12.22 -12.66 -6.00
CA PHE A 112 -11.58 -11.70 -5.10
C PHE A 112 -12.38 -10.40 -5.03
N ASP A 113 -12.31 -9.71 -3.90
CA ASP A 113 -13.03 -8.44 -3.68
C ASP A 113 -12.19 -7.24 -4.13
N GLU A 114 -10.88 -7.38 -4.09
CA GLU A 114 -9.96 -6.32 -4.46
C GLU A 114 -8.67 -6.92 -5.01
N ILE A 115 -8.08 -6.31 -6.03
CA ILE A 115 -6.76 -6.68 -6.54
C ILE A 115 -5.93 -5.40 -6.59
N ASN A 116 -4.85 -5.36 -5.82
CA ASN A 116 -3.93 -4.23 -5.80
C ASN A 116 -2.61 -4.64 -6.42
N VAL A 117 -2.03 -3.76 -7.22
CA VAL A 117 -0.69 -3.93 -7.79
C VAL A 117 0.12 -2.66 -7.54
N ILE A 118 1.36 -2.86 -7.10
CA ILE A 118 2.34 -1.79 -6.93
C ILE A 118 3.54 -2.14 -7.80
N SER A 119 3.96 -1.17 -8.61
CA SER A 119 5.15 -1.28 -9.46
C SER A 119 6.13 -0.18 -9.07
N HIS A 120 7.37 -0.56 -8.79
CA HIS A 120 8.41 0.32 -8.26
C HIS A 120 9.73 0.15 -9.01
N SER A 121 10.33 1.27 -9.44
CA SER A 121 11.64 1.31 -10.08
C SER A 121 12.74 1.38 -9.02
N LEU A 122 13.65 0.40 -9.03
CA LEU A 122 14.84 0.42 -8.18
C LEU A 122 15.90 1.42 -8.65
N LYS A 123 15.80 1.90 -9.90
CA LYS A 123 16.75 2.85 -10.49
C LYS A 123 16.59 4.26 -9.92
N ASP A 124 15.35 4.71 -9.81
CA ASP A 124 15.05 6.10 -9.48
C ASP A 124 13.87 6.28 -8.53
N GLY A 125 13.25 5.20 -8.09
CA GLY A 125 12.21 5.22 -7.08
C GLY A 125 10.82 5.57 -7.58
N LYS A 126 10.61 5.72 -8.90
CA LYS A 126 9.26 5.95 -9.45
C LYS A 126 8.33 4.80 -9.08
N THR A 127 7.11 5.11 -8.67
CA THR A 127 6.13 4.13 -8.20
C THR A 127 4.78 4.37 -8.86
N CYS A 128 4.10 3.29 -9.25
CA CYS A 128 2.74 3.29 -9.76
C CYS A 128 1.86 2.32 -8.97
N TRP A 129 0.59 2.69 -8.77
CA TRP A 129 -0.44 1.87 -8.10
C TRP A 129 -1.61 1.61 -9.04
N PHE A 130 -2.16 0.41 -8.93
CA PHE A 130 -3.36 -0.02 -9.64
C PHE A 130 -4.25 -0.80 -8.69
N THR A 131 -5.56 -0.54 -8.76
CA THR A 131 -6.56 -1.25 -7.96
C THR A 131 -7.74 -1.65 -8.84
N ALA A 132 -8.21 -2.88 -8.67
CA ALA A 132 -9.51 -3.36 -9.13
C ALA A 132 -10.38 -3.63 -7.90
N LYS A 133 -11.66 -3.25 -7.93
CA LYS A 133 -12.62 -3.51 -6.84
C LYS A 133 -13.86 -4.21 -7.35
N ALA A 134 -14.33 -5.20 -6.59
CA ALA A 134 -15.65 -5.78 -6.77
C ALA A 134 -16.74 -4.77 -6.40
N LYS A 135 -17.92 -4.91 -7.02
CA LYS A 135 -19.05 -4.01 -6.75
C LYS A 135 -19.64 -4.31 -5.37
N ALA A 136 -19.78 -3.27 -4.54
CA ALA A 136 -20.50 -3.37 -3.27
C ALA A 136 -22.04 -3.46 -3.49
N PRO A 137 -22.81 -4.11 -2.58
CA PRO A 137 -22.32 -4.83 -1.41
C PRO A 137 -21.58 -6.11 -1.80
N LEU A 138 -20.49 -6.39 -1.08
CA LEU A 138 -19.72 -7.60 -1.29
C LEU A 138 -20.53 -8.82 -0.86
N THR A 139 -20.48 -9.88 -1.65
CA THR A 139 -21.18 -11.14 -1.38
C THR A 139 -20.29 -12.33 -1.74
N GLU A 140 -20.63 -13.49 -1.21
CA GLU A 140 -19.88 -14.72 -1.46
C GLU A 140 -19.82 -15.08 -2.96
N GLY A 141 -20.94 -14.95 -3.67
CA GLY A 141 -21.11 -15.37 -5.07
C GLY A 141 -20.66 -14.34 -6.12
N ALA A 142 -20.21 -13.15 -5.72
CA ALA A 142 -19.75 -12.11 -6.61
C ALA A 142 -18.31 -11.69 -6.29
N GLY A 143 -17.57 -11.27 -7.31
CA GLY A 143 -16.20 -10.80 -7.17
C GLY A 143 -15.50 -10.67 -8.52
N ILE A 144 -14.22 -10.30 -8.48
CA ILE A 144 -13.33 -10.28 -9.63
C ILE A 144 -12.80 -11.70 -9.84
N ASP A 145 -12.92 -12.24 -11.05
CA ASP A 145 -12.32 -13.52 -11.41
C ASP A 145 -10.80 -13.38 -11.50
N GLY A 146 -10.09 -13.90 -10.49
CA GLY A 146 -8.65 -13.81 -10.37
C GLY A 146 -7.86 -14.76 -11.28
N ARG A 147 -8.51 -15.62 -12.08
CA ARG A 147 -7.79 -16.61 -12.91
C ARG A 147 -7.06 -15.97 -14.09
N ARG A 148 -7.54 -14.82 -14.58
CA ARG A 148 -7.03 -14.13 -15.77
C ARG A 148 -7.12 -12.61 -15.59
N VAL A 149 -6.30 -12.07 -14.69
CA VAL A 149 -6.24 -10.63 -14.44
C VAL A 149 -5.49 -9.96 -15.60
N PRO A 150 -6.11 -9.04 -16.35
CA PRO A 150 -5.43 -8.36 -17.45
C PRO A 150 -4.36 -7.41 -16.90
N SER A 151 -3.28 -7.22 -17.65
CA SER A 151 -2.27 -6.22 -17.29
C SER A 151 -2.88 -4.80 -17.25
N PRO A 152 -2.60 -4.00 -16.21
CA PRO A 152 -2.97 -2.60 -16.19
C PRO A 152 -1.92 -1.68 -16.85
N SER A 153 -0.72 -2.19 -17.16
CA SER A 153 0.39 -1.38 -17.68
C SER A 153 1.07 -2.08 -18.85
N THR A 154 0.54 -1.85 -20.05
CA THR A 154 1.13 -2.33 -21.30
C THR A 154 1.54 -1.14 -22.18
N LEU A 155 2.62 -1.31 -22.94
CA LEU A 155 3.07 -0.33 -23.93
C LEU A 155 2.11 -0.28 -25.13
N LYS A 156 1.54 -1.43 -25.48
CA LYS A 156 0.56 -1.59 -26.56
C LYS A 156 -0.83 -1.75 -25.99
N ARG A 157 -1.84 -1.16 -26.64
CA ARG A 157 -3.24 -1.30 -26.20
C ARG A 157 -3.66 -2.78 -26.31
N PRO A 158 -4.12 -3.41 -25.20
CA PRO A 158 -4.51 -4.81 -25.22
C PRO A 158 -5.81 -4.99 -26.01
N ALA A 159 -6.00 -6.18 -26.59
CA ALA A 159 -7.23 -6.53 -27.31
C ALA A 159 -8.46 -6.57 -26.37
N VAL A 160 -8.26 -6.94 -25.11
CA VAL A 160 -9.26 -6.83 -24.04
C VAL A 160 -8.96 -5.56 -23.26
N PRO A 161 -9.88 -4.58 -23.24
CA PRO A 161 -9.71 -3.36 -22.48
C PRO A 161 -9.57 -3.67 -20.97
N ALA A 162 -8.47 -3.21 -20.38
CA ALA A 162 -8.15 -3.39 -18.96
C ALA A 162 -9.08 -2.55 -18.05
N ASP A 163 -9.70 -1.51 -18.61
CA ASP A 163 -10.65 -0.60 -17.94
C ASP A 163 -11.95 -1.26 -17.48
N LYS A 164 -12.24 -2.49 -17.93
CA LYS A 164 -13.34 -3.30 -17.40
C LYS A 164 -13.05 -3.93 -16.04
N VAL A 165 -11.78 -3.99 -15.64
CA VAL A 165 -11.34 -4.62 -14.38
C VAL A 165 -10.74 -3.58 -13.45
N TRP A 166 -9.85 -2.74 -13.97
CA TRP A 166 -9.11 -1.77 -13.17
C TRP A 166 -9.84 -0.45 -13.05
N LEU A 167 -9.74 0.17 -11.88
CA LEU A 167 -10.19 1.54 -11.63
C LEU A 167 -9.35 2.54 -12.43
N THR A 168 -9.92 3.72 -12.67
CA THR A 168 -9.18 4.83 -13.30
C THR A 168 -8.11 5.41 -12.35
N PRO A 169 -7.06 6.06 -12.88
CA PRO A 169 -6.04 6.71 -12.04
C PRO A 169 -6.62 7.73 -11.06
N TYR A 170 -7.64 8.49 -11.50
CA TYR A 170 -8.38 9.41 -10.63
C TYR A 170 -9.00 8.70 -9.43
N GLN A 171 -9.70 7.58 -9.66
CA GLN A 171 -10.33 6.82 -8.58
C GLN A 171 -9.28 6.28 -7.60
N VAL A 172 -8.18 5.70 -8.08
CA VAL A 172 -7.11 5.17 -7.22
C VAL A 172 -6.42 6.28 -6.40
N ALA A 173 -6.27 7.48 -6.99
CA ALA A 173 -5.59 8.59 -6.34
C ALA A 173 -6.47 9.37 -5.33
N PHE A 174 -7.79 9.41 -5.54
CA PHE A 174 -8.69 10.29 -4.78
C PHE A 174 -9.81 9.57 -4.00
N GLU A 175 -10.27 8.39 -4.42
CA GLU A 175 -11.29 7.63 -3.69
C GLU A 175 -10.67 6.86 -2.52
N GLN A 176 -11.43 6.66 -1.45
CA GLN A 176 -10.92 6.09 -0.20
C GLN A 176 -11.05 4.55 -0.15
N PRO A 177 -10.08 3.86 0.46
CA PRO A 177 -8.80 4.40 0.94
C PRO A 177 -7.84 4.59 -0.25
N ALA A 178 -7.25 5.79 -0.37
CA ALA A 178 -6.33 6.08 -1.47
C ALA A 178 -4.97 5.41 -1.22
N CYS A 179 -4.38 4.77 -2.23
CA CYS A 179 -3.10 4.05 -2.06
C CYS A 179 -2.02 4.96 -1.46
N ILE A 180 -1.97 6.20 -1.92
CA ILE A 180 -0.97 7.19 -1.52
C ILE A 180 -1.06 7.59 -0.05
N SER A 181 -2.24 7.53 0.58
CA SER A 181 -2.35 7.86 2.00
C SER A 181 -1.77 6.78 2.88
N CYS A 182 -1.86 5.50 2.46
CA CYS A 182 -1.32 4.35 3.19
C CYS A 182 0.17 4.13 2.92
N HIS A 183 0.62 4.42 1.71
CA HIS A 183 1.99 4.20 1.22
C HIS A 183 2.84 5.48 1.28
N ASP A 184 2.81 6.18 2.42
CA ASP A 184 3.58 7.41 2.59
C ASP A 184 5.06 7.17 2.93
N SER A 185 5.42 6.02 3.51
CA SER A 185 6.82 5.66 3.78
C SER A 185 7.51 4.90 2.64
N GLY A 186 6.75 4.25 1.74
CA GLY A 186 7.35 3.47 0.66
C GLY A 186 6.35 2.75 -0.22
N PRO A 187 6.84 2.11 -1.30
CA PRO A 187 5.99 1.36 -2.22
C PRO A 187 5.39 0.12 -1.56
N PHE A 188 6.13 -0.58 -0.69
CA PHE A 188 5.67 -1.77 0.00
C PHE A 188 5.68 -1.53 1.51
N MET A 189 4.60 -1.95 2.17
CA MET A 189 4.43 -1.81 3.62
C MET A 189 4.51 -3.18 4.25
N TYR A 190 5.45 -3.38 5.16
CA TYR A 190 5.54 -4.61 5.93
C TYR A 190 4.42 -4.66 6.99
N SER A 191 3.77 -5.82 7.11
CA SER A 191 2.89 -6.15 8.21
C SER A 191 3.01 -7.63 8.58
N PRO A 192 2.68 -8.03 9.82
CA PRO A 192 2.67 -9.43 10.22
C PRO A 192 1.76 -10.29 9.33
N TYR A 193 0.72 -9.70 8.75
CA TYR A 193 -0.19 -10.39 7.84
C TYR A 193 0.54 -10.93 6.61
N ILE A 194 1.20 -10.06 5.86
CA ILE A 194 1.88 -10.41 4.60
C ILE A 194 3.22 -11.13 4.84
N ALA A 195 3.87 -10.88 6.00
CA ALA A 195 5.12 -11.52 6.41
C ALA A 195 5.02 -13.03 6.64
N GLN A 196 3.81 -13.59 6.62
CA GLN A 196 3.58 -15.03 6.63
C GLN A 196 3.87 -15.70 5.28
N THR A 197 4.08 -14.91 4.23
CA THR A 197 4.32 -15.40 2.87
C THR A 197 5.75 -15.14 2.43
N THR A 198 6.21 -15.90 1.43
CA THR A 198 7.45 -15.62 0.70
C THR A 198 7.30 -14.55 -0.38
N MET A 199 6.09 -13.99 -0.53
CA MET A 199 5.70 -13.10 -1.63
C MET A 199 5.84 -11.61 -1.27
N LEU A 200 6.84 -11.29 -0.44
CA LEU A 200 7.23 -9.93 -0.12
C LEU A 200 8.45 -9.54 -0.97
N PRO A 201 8.36 -8.50 -1.81
CA PRO A 201 9.56 -7.88 -2.37
C PRO A 201 10.48 -7.45 -1.23
N GLY A 202 11.80 -7.52 -1.48
CA GLY A 202 12.75 -6.91 -0.55
C GLY A 202 12.42 -5.42 -0.31
N ASP A 203 12.63 -4.92 0.91
CA ASP A 203 12.42 -3.49 1.20
C ASP A 203 13.30 -2.64 0.27
N PRO A 204 12.71 -1.77 -0.57
CA PRO A 204 13.50 -0.97 -1.48
C PRO A 204 14.26 0.12 -0.72
N PHE A 205 15.52 -0.19 -0.43
CA PHE A 205 16.52 0.80 -0.09
C PHE A 205 16.72 1.73 -1.29
N GLY A 206 16.66 3.05 -1.06
CA GLY A 206 16.96 4.04 -2.10
C GLY A 206 15.94 5.16 -2.28
N PHE A 207 15.62 5.49 -3.53
CA PHE A 207 14.72 6.60 -3.84
C PHE A 207 13.26 6.19 -3.72
N TYR A 208 12.41 7.13 -3.34
CA TYR A 208 10.96 6.98 -3.40
C TYR A 208 10.35 8.23 -4.03
N GLN A 209 9.78 8.06 -5.22
CA GLN A 209 9.21 9.13 -6.04
C GLN A 209 7.75 8.81 -6.40
N PRO A 210 6.85 8.82 -5.41
CA PRO A 210 5.47 8.43 -5.62
C PRO A 210 4.64 9.43 -6.44
N LYS A 211 5.16 10.64 -6.65
CA LYS A 211 4.51 11.72 -7.42
C LYS A 211 5.04 11.88 -8.86
N ALA A 212 5.89 10.95 -9.33
CA ALA A 212 6.62 11.11 -10.59
C ALA A 212 5.84 10.70 -11.84
N ILE A 213 4.83 9.82 -11.71
CA ILE A 213 4.06 9.30 -12.84
C ILE A 213 2.57 9.52 -12.58
N GLY A 214 1.84 9.93 -13.62
CA GLY A 214 0.40 10.15 -13.58
C GLY A 214 0.00 11.52 -13.05
N ALA A 215 -0.84 12.22 -13.82
CA ALA A 215 -1.27 13.58 -13.48
C ALA A 215 -2.17 13.60 -12.23
N ASP A 216 -3.03 12.60 -12.09
CA ASP A 216 -3.92 12.43 -10.92
C ASP A 216 -3.14 12.21 -9.63
N PHE A 217 -2.16 11.30 -9.64
CA PHE A 217 -1.30 11.05 -8.49
C PHE A 217 -0.50 12.30 -8.10
N LYS A 218 0.11 13.00 -9.06
CA LYS A 218 0.82 14.26 -8.79
C LYS A 218 -0.07 15.29 -8.09
N ARG A 219 -1.32 15.45 -8.55
CA ARG A 219 -2.30 16.35 -7.92
C ARG A 219 -2.69 15.87 -6.52
N ALA A 220 -2.94 14.58 -6.34
CA ALA A 220 -3.36 14.02 -5.08
C ALA A 220 -2.27 14.18 -4.00
N TRP A 221 -1.01 13.88 -4.33
CA TRP A 221 0.16 14.10 -3.46
C TRP A 221 0.31 15.58 -3.05
N ALA A 222 0.13 16.50 -4.01
CA ALA A 222 0.18 17.93 -3.71
C ALA A 222 -0.97 18.36 -2.79
N LYS A 223 -2.20 17.87 -3.04
CA LYS A 223 -3.38 18.16 -2.22
C LYS A 223 -3.23 17.66 -0.78
N LEU A 224 -2.59 16.52 -0.59
CA LEU A 224 -2.37 15.93 0.73
C LEU A 224 -1.22 16.59 1.51
N ASN A 225 -0.48 17.52 0.91
CA ASN A 225 0.72 18.12 1.49
C ASN A 225 1.66 17.06 2.06
N ALA A 226 1.92 16.00 1.29
CA ALA A 226 2.65 14.87 1.82
C ALA A 226 4.15 15.13 1.86
N PHE A 227 4.78 14.75 2.97
CA PHE A 227 6.22 14.85 3.17
C PHE A 227 6.72 13.76 4.12
N GLY A 228 8.01 13.48 4.05
CA GLY A 228 8.72 12.62 4.98
C GLY A 228 9.14 13.36 6.25
N ILE A 229 9.30 12.63 7.34
CA ILE A 229 9.75 13.12 8.64
C ILE A 229 10.96 12.29 9.09
N THR A 230 11.95 12.94 9.69
CA THR A 230 13.08 12.26 10.33
C THR A 230 13.65 13.10 11.47
N THR A 231 14.44 12.48 12.36
CA THR A 231 15.23 13.15 13.38
C THR A 231 16.69 12.71 13.28
N ARG A 232 17.63 13.56 13.76
CA ARG A 232 19.06 13.18 13.76
C ARG A 232 19.29 11.95 14.65
N GLY A 233 20.00 10.94 14.13
CA GLY A 233 20.40 9.76 14.89
C GLY A 233 19.24 8.84 15.30
N ASN A 234 18.10 8.92 14.62
CA ASN A 234 16.95 8.08 14.94
C ASN A 234 17.18 6.63 14.51
N THR A 235 16.97 5.68 15.43
CA THR A 235 17.15 4.24 15.14
C THR A 235 16.09 3.70 14.18
N CYS A 236 14.86 4.21 14.22
CA CYS A 236 13.79 3.77 13.32
C CYS A 236 14.03 4.27 11.89
N THR A 237 14.39 5.56 11.73
CA THR A 237 14.63 6.13 10.40
C THR A 237 16.02 5.86 9.83
N ALA A 238 16.81 5.02 10.49
CA ALA A 238 18.03 4.47 9.90
C ALA A 238 17.70 3.47 8.78
N CYS A 239 16.57 2.76 8.90
CA CYS A 239 16.10 1.79 7.91
C CYS A 239 14.79 2.23 7.24
N HIS A 240 13.89 2.90 7.97
CA HIS A 240 12.57 3.25 7.45
C HIS A 240 12.45 4.73 7.07
N ARG A 241 11.71 5.03 6.01
CA ARG A 241 11.17 6.39 5.82
C ARG A 241 9.89 6.50 6.65
N MET A 242 9.61 7.70 7.14
CA MET A 242 8.35 8.01 7.82
C MET A 242 7.65 9.11 7.05
N GLY A 243 6.40 8.89 6.64
CA GLY A 243 5.56 9.94 6.08
C GLY A 243 4.67 10.61 7.12
N ASN A 244 4.10 11.77 6.77
CA ASN A 244 3.20 12.54 7.62
C ASN A 244 1.73 12.04 7.62
N MET A 245 1.43 10.98 6.89
CA MET A 245 0.07 10.44 6.72
C MET A 245 -0.07 9.15 7.53
N ASN A 246 -0.28 8.00 6.89
CA ASN A 246 -0.50 6.72 7.57
C ASN A 246 0.66 6.34 8.49
N SER A 247 1.91 6.61 8.10
CA SER A 247 3.08 6.36 8.94
C SER A 247 2.96 7.05 10.30
N CYS A 248 2.66 8.35 10.32
CA CYS A 248 2.50 9.12 11.55
C CYS A 248 1.20 8.87 12.31
N LYS A 249 0.11 8.51 11.61
CA LYS A 249 -1.24 8.43 12.22
C LYS A 249 -1.61 7.04 12.71
N VAL A 250 -1.03 5.99 12.12
CA VAL A 250 -1.48 4.61 12.32
C VAL A 250 -0.30 3.65 12.40
N ALA A 251 0.51 3.56 11.34
CA ALA A 251 1.46 2.46 11.18
C ALA A 251 2.58 2.49 12.23
N MET A 252 3.09 3.68 12.60
CA MET A 252 4.07 3.81 13.68
C MET A 252 3.52 3.21 14.97
N ASP A 253 2.34 3.65 15.41
CA ASP A 253 1.80 3.24 16.70
C ASP A 253 1.40 1.77 16.72
N GLN A 254 0.78 1.28 15.64
CA GLN A 254 0.49 -0.14 15.53
C GLN A 254 1.77 -0.96 15.60
N SER A 255 2.77 -0.65 14.79
CA SER A 255 4.00 -1.45 14.69
C SER A 255 4.88 -1.48 15.93
N THR A 256 4.69 -0.53 16.85
CA THR A 256 5.46 -0.40 18.09
C THR A 256 4.59 -0.58 19.34
N GLY A 257 3.44 -1.23 19.22
CA GLY A 257 2.61 -1.61 20.37
C GLY A 257 1.91 -0.45 21.09
N ARG A 258 1.87 0.75 20.51
CA ARG A 258 1.14 1.92 21.05
C ARG A 258 -0.28 2.02 20.50
N GLY A 259 -0.55 1.40 19.34
CA GLY A 259 -1.80 1.49 18.61
C GLY A 259 -2.60 0.19 18.64
N HIS A 260 -3.92 0.29 18.52
CA HIS A 260 -4.79 -0.86 18.39
C HIS A 260 -4.66 -1.53 17.02
N GLN A 261 -4.51 -2.85 17.01
CA GLN A 261 -4.64 -3.69 15.82
C GLN A 261 -6.09 -4.16 15.68
N GLU A 262 -6.85 -3.48 14.82
CA GLU A 262 -8.22 -3.90 14.52
C GLU A 262 -8.23 -5.34 13.98
N GLY A 263 -9.19 -6.16 14.41
CA GLY A 263 -9.23 -7.58 14.06
C GLY A 263 -8.17 -8.46 14.76
N GLY A 264 -7.25 -7.88 15.52
CA GLY A 264 -6.27 -8.63 16.30
C GLY A 264 -6.89 -9.31 17.52
N ASP A 265 -6.54 -10.57 17.75
CA ASP A 265 -6.90 -11.30 18.96
C ASP A 265 -5.99 -10.98 20.16
N GLU A 266 -6.11 -11.74 21.26
CA GLU A 266 -5.28 -11.52 22.46
C GLU A 266 -3.81 -11.89 22.26
N TRP A 267 -3.48 -12.75 21.29
CA TRP A 267 -2.09 -13.07 20.95
C TRP A 267 -1.43 -11.88 20.27
N SER A 268 -2.12 -11.25 19.31
CA SER A 268 -1.62 -10.09 18.56
C SER A 268 -1.22 -8.89 19.45
N LYS A 269 -1.81 -8.78 20.64
CA LYS A 269 -1.61 -7.68 21.59
C LYS A 269 -0.41 -7.86 22.52
N LYS A 270 0.13 -9.08 22.62
CA LYS A 270 1.22 -9.41 23.54
C LYS A 270 2.57 -9.19 22.87
N PHE A 271 3.58 -8.85 23.65
CA PHE A 271 4.95 -8.80 23.13
C PHE A 271 5.45 -10.23 22.85
N PRO A 272 6.22 -10.47 21.76
CA PRO A 272 6.70 -9.51 20.76
C PRO A 272 5.71 -9.15 19.64
N GLN A 273 4.54 -9.77 19.58
CA GLN A 273 3.57 -9.66 18.48
C GLN A 273 2.97 -8.27 18.33
N SER A 274 2.81 -7.53 19.42
CA SER A 274 2.40 -6.13 19.38
C SER A 274 3.52 -5.18 18.93
N HIS A 275 4.76 -5.66 18.85
CA HIS A 275 5.95 -4.88 18.51
C HIS A 275 6.71 -5.58 17.35
N TRP A 276 6.07 -5.65 16.19
CA TRP A 276 6.60 -6.39 15.04
C TRP A 276 7.66 -5.64 14.24
N MET A 277 8.04 -4.43 14.68
CA MET A 277 9.17 -3.68 14.14
C MET A 277 10.28 -3.52 15.19
N SER A 278 11.55 -3.79 14.87
CA SER A 278 12.04 -4.41 13.61
C SER A 278 11.55 -5.86 13.44
N PRO A 279 11.39 -6.38 12.20
CA PRO A 279 11.08 -7.80 11.99
C PRO A 279 12.15 -8.71 12.60
N GLY A 280 11.73 -9.88 13.10
CA GLY A 280 12.64 -10.86 13.69
C GLY A 280 13.22 -10.48 15.06
N ASN A 281 12.59 -9.54 15.77
CA ASN A 281 13.10 -9.06 17.05
C ASN A 281 13.06 -10.16 18.13
N LEU A 282 14.23 -10.69 18.48
CA LEU A 282 14.42 -11.70 19.54
C LEU A 282 14.67 -11.07 20.91
N HIS A 283 14.54 -9.75 21.04
CA HIS A 283 14.74 -9.04 22.29
C HIS A 283 13.58 -9.27 23.26
N SER A 284 13.86 -9.13 24.56
CA SER A 284 12.81 -8.89 25.55
C SER A 284 12.17 -7.51 25.36
N GLN A 285 10.98 -7.29 25.90
CA GLN A 285 10.33 -5.97 25.85
C GLN A 285 11.20 -4.87 26.49
N ALA A 286 11.92 -5.20 27.56
CA ALA A 286 12.83 -4.25 28.21
C ALA A 286 13.96 -3.79 27.28
N GLN A 287 14.61 -4.73 26.59
CA GLN A 287 15.65 -4.45 25.60
C GLN A 287 15.10 -3.70 24.37
N TRP A 288 13.89 -4.03 23.93
CA TRP A 288 13.21 -3.28 22.87
C TRP A 288 13.03 -1.82 23.27
N ASN A 289 12.50 -1.58 24.48
CA ASN A 289 12.26 -0.23 24.98
C ASN A 289 13.56 0.58 25.11
N GLU A 290 14.62 -0.03 25.62
CA GLU A 290 15.95 0.61 25.74
C GLU A 290 16.47 1.08 24.37
N GLN A 291 16.28 0.28 23.32
CA GLN A 291 16.80 0.57 21.98
C GLN A 291 15.95 1.57 21.19
N PHE A 292 14.62 1.53 21.35
CA PHE A 292 13.70 2.19 20.41
C PHE A 292 12.80 3.26 21.02
N ALA A 293 12.54 3.25 22.34
CA ALA A 293 11.53 4.13 22.93
C ALA A 293 11.84 5.63 22.76
N ASP A 294 13.11 6.05 22.89
CA ASP A 294 13.50 7.44 22.70
C ASP A 294 13.38 7.90 21.23
N SER A 295 13.85 7.09 20.28
CA SER A 295 13.68 7.34 18.85
C SER A 295 12.20 7.46 18.46
N LEU A 296 11.36 6.58 19.01
CA LEU A 296 9.93 6.56 18.79
C LEU A 296 9.25 7.80 19.38
N LYS A 297 9.63 8.22 20.59
CA LYS A 297 9.14 9.45 21.22
C LYS A 297 9.48 10.68 20.38
N LYS A 298 10.71 10.76 19.89
CA LYS A 298 11.16 11.86 19.02
C LYS A 298 10.39 11.91 17.70
N LEU A 299 10.14 10.75 17.07
CA LEU A 299 9.32 10.70 15.86
C LEU A 299 7.87 11.09 16.12
N ALA A 300 7.26 10.60 17.21
CA ALA A 300 5.90 10.96 17.57
C ALA A 300 5.76 12.48 17.77
N ALA A 301 6.71 13.11 18.47
CA ALA A 301 6.73 14.56 18.62
C ALA A 301 6.82 15.28 17.25
N CYS A 302 7.57 14.76 16.29
CA CYS A 302 7.65 15.32 14.94
C CYS A 302 6.41 15.04 14.08
N CYS A 303 5.70 13.95 14.33
CA CYS A 303 4.40 13.67 13.71
C CYS A 303 3.34 14.67 14.18
N GLU A 304 3.36 15.05 15.46
CA GLU A 304 2.46 16.05 16.03
C GLU A 304 2.83 17.47 15.60
N ASN A 305 4.13 17.81 15.64
CA ASN A 305 4.65 19.12 15.25
C ASN A 305 5.91 18.96 14.36
N PRO A 306 5.74 18.92 13.03
CA PRO A 306 6.86 18.77 12.08
C PRO A 306 7.89 19.91 12.13
N GLN A 307 7.51 21.08 12.66
CA GLN A 307 8.39 22.24 12.85
C GLN A 307 9.03 22.27 14.24
N GLY A 308 8.79 21.26 15.07
CA GLY A 308 9.35 21.12 16.40
C GLY A 308 10.88 21.00 16.41
N ALA A 309 11.48 21.27 17.56
CA ALA A 309 12.92 21.19 17.74
C ALA A 309 13.45 19.77 17.44
N GLY A 310 14.43 19.68 16.54
CA GLY A 310 15.05 18.40 16.15
C GLY A 310 14.34 17.64 15.03
N CYS A 311 13.16 18.11 14.60
CA CYS A 311 12.43 17.56 13.47
C CYS A 311 13.01 18.03 12.13
N LYS A 312 12.97 17.14 11.14
CA LYS A 312 13.36 17.44 9.76
C LYS A 312 12.30 16.93 8.81
N VAL A 313 11.83 17.82 7.94
CA VAL A 313 10.96 17.47 6.82
C VAL A 313 11.80 17.05 5.62
N VAL A 314 11.38 15.99 4.95
CA VAL A 314 12.03 15.41 3.77
C VAL A 314 11.05 15.44 2.61
N GLU A 315 11.40 16.12 1.54
CA GLU A 315 10.62 16.08 0.30
C GLU A 315 10.75 14.72 -0.39
N TYR A 316 9.63 14.16 -0.83
CA TYR A 316 9.65 13.03 -1.76
C TYR A 316 10.13 13.48 -3.14
N GLY A 317 10.94 12.66 -3.81
CA GLY A 317 11.51 13.01 -5.12
C GLY A 317 13.03 13.15 -5.12
N PRO A 318 13.63 13.42 -6.28
CA PRO A 318 15.06 13.70 -6.35
C PRO A 318 15.35 14.98 -5.57
N LYS A 319 16.46 15.01 -4.82
CA LYS A 319 16.97 16.27 -4.26
C LYS A 319 17.15 17.24 -5.42
N ALA A 320 16.60 18.45 -5.31
CA ALA A 320 16.89 19.50 -6.27
C ALA A 320 18.42 19.58 -6.43
N PRO A 321 18.96 19.68 -7.66
CA PRO A 321 20.38 19.88 -7.83
C PRO A 321 20.78 21.09 -6.99
N LYS A 322 21.85 20.93 -6.18
CA LYS A 322 22.41 22.05 -5.43
C LYS A 322 22.72 23.14 -6.45
N ARG A 323 22.00 24.26 -6.36
CA ARG A 323 22.33 25.47 -7.11
C ARG A 323 23.64 26.04 -6.59
#